data_AF-A0AB39XFB9-F1
#
_entry.id   AF-A0AB39XFB9-F1
#
_cell.length_a   1.000
_cell.length_b   1.000
_cell.length_c   1.000
_cell.angle_alpha   90.00
_cell.angle_beta   90.00
_cell.angle_gamma   90.00
#
_symmetry.space_group_name_H-M   'P 1'
#
loop_
_entity.id
_entity.type
_entity.pdbx_description
1 polymer ?
#
loop_
_entity_poly.entity_id
_entity_poly.type
_entity_poly.pdbx_seq_one_letter_code
_entity_poly.pdbx_strand_id
1 'polypeptide(L)'
;MHEFVELVKALAWPVTLLIGVCTLRSELRLFMTRISEAISQAAQITVGRRGVDIKLAQRITAVNTRVTAVQAMQIQTRTAHRLKHSDQTATKVPDELLVLASQYCGLQIADYRTRLHRKNALALEMGEIVVRSRLDRALLSSHKDEALALALTAATIAEPRAADFDLVLDASTWCKRLHVRYRIVLAISVLINEGLTPPSSGGEIQQALTTMSEGADQPLINIITDTKALMDSDCGW
;
A
#
# COMPACT_ATOMS: atom_id res chain seq x y z
N MET A 1 -62.79 30.86 -18.88
CA MET A 1 -61.89 30.54 -17.73
C MET A 1 -61.46 29.08 -17.69
N HIS A 2 -62.33 28.11 -17.99
CA HIS A 2 -61.96 26.68 -17.96
C HIS A 2 -60.85 26.29 -18.97
N GLU A 3 -60.89 26.80 -20.19
CA GLU A 3 -59.89 26.51 -21.24
C GLU A 3 -58.48 27.00 -20.89
N PHE A 4 -58.38 28.13 -20.20
CA PHE A 4 -57.09 28.65 -19.73
C PHE A 4 -56.45 27.73 -18.68
N VAL A 5 -57.27 27.15 -17.80
CA VAL A 5 -56.79 26.23 -16.76
C VAL A 5 -56.30 24.92 -17.36
N GLU A 6 -56.93 24.41 -18.42
CA GLU A 6 -56.45 23.21 -19.11
C GLU A 6 -55.15 23.46 -19.87
N LEU A 7 -55.00 24.63 -20.50
CA LEU A 7 -53.76 25.02 -21.17
C LEU A 7 -52.58 25.11 -20.19
N VAL A 8 -52.79 25.70 -19.02
CA VAL A 8 -51.76 25.82 -17.98
C VAL A 8 -51.36 24.44 -17.43
N LYS A 9 -52.32 23.53 -17.23
CA LYS A 9 -52.03 22.16 -16.80
C LYS A 9 -51.24 21.37 -17.85
N ALA A 10 -51.57 21.54 -19.14
CA ALA A 10 -50.86 20.89 -20.23
C ALA A 10 -49.40 21.39 -20.36
N LEU A 11 -49.14 22.67 -20.05
CA LEU A 11 -47.80 23.26 -20.09
C LEU A 11 -46.95 22.97 -18.85
N ALA A 12 -47.56 22.67 -17.70
CA ALA A 12 -46.83 22.44 -16.45
C ALA A 12 -45.86 21.24 -16.56
N TRP A 13 -46.28 20.14 -17.18
CA TRP A 13 -45.48 18.92 -17.30
C TRP A 13 -44.20 19.08 -18.15
N PRO A 14 -44.25 19.63 -19.38
CA PRO A 14 -43.03 19.90 -20.16
C PRO A 14 -42.07 20.83 -19.44
N VAL A 15 -42.59 21.86 -18.77
CA VAL A 15 -41.75 22.82 -18.02
C VAL A 15 -41.05 22.14 -16.85
N THR A 16 -41.75 21.29 -16.08
CA THR A 16 -41.11 20.52 -14.99
C THR A 16 -40.04 19.56 -15.50
N LEU A 17 -40.28 18.89 -16.64
CA LEU A 17 -39.28 18.02 -17.27
C LEU A 17 -38.04 18.80 -17.70
N LEU A 18 -38.24 19.98 -18.29
CA LEU A 18 -37.16 20.84 -18.77
C LEU A 18 -36.32 21.36 -17.60
N ILE A 19 -36.95 21.78 -16.50
CA ILE A 19 -36.26 22.19 -15.28
C ILE A 19 -35.44 21.02 -14.70
N GLY A 20 -36.04 19.82 -14.59
CA GLY A 20 -35.35 18.64 -14.08
C GLY A 20 -34.12 18.24 -14.90
N VAL A 21 -34.24 18.26 -16.24
CA VAL A 21 -33.12 18.00 -17.16
C VAL A 21 -32.04 19.09 -17.04
N CYS A 22 -32.44 20.36 -16.90
CA CYS A 22 -31.50 21.47 -16.71
C CYS A 22 -30.73 21.35 -15.39
N THR A 23 -31.38 20.97 -14.29
CA THR A 23 -30.72 20.78 -12.99
C THR A 23 -29.81 19.55 -12.97
N LEU A 24 -30.19 18.46 -13.66
CA LEU A 24 -29.30 17.29 -13.77
C LEU A 24 -28.04 17.60 -14.58
N ARG A 25 -28.17 18.44 -15.62
CA ARG A 25 -27.08 18.78 -16.52
C ARG A 25 -25.96 19.58 -15.83
N SER A 26 -26.30 20.44 -14.87
CA SER A 26 -25.29 21.17 -14.08
C SER A 26 -24.52 20.25 -13.14
N GLU A 27 -25.20 19.32 -12.47
CA GLU A 27 -24.55 18.35 -11.57
C GLU A 27 -23.68 17.35 -12.34
N LEU A 28 -24.13 16.88 -13.50
CA LEU A 28 -23.35 16.01 -14.38
C LEU A 28 -22.06 16.69 -14.87
N ARG A 29 -22.11 17.99 -15.15
CA ARG A 29 -20.89 18.75 -15.53
C ARG A 29 -19.92 18.83 -14.37
N LEU A 30 -20.40 19.15 -13.16
CA LEU A 30 -19.57 19.21 -11.94
C LEU A 30 -18.92 17.86 -11.62
N PHE A 31 -19.68 16.77 -11.76
CA PHE A 31 -19.19 15.41 -11.59
C PHE A 31 -18.14 15.04 -12.63
N MET A 32 -18.37 15.38 -13.91
CA MET A 32 -17.40 15.15 -14.99
C MET A 32 -16.13 15.98 -14.82
N THR A 33 -16.20 17.22 -14.35
CA THR A 33 -14.99 18.01 -14.05
C THR A 33 -14.20 17.39 -12.90
N ARG A 34 -14.86 16.89 -11.84
CA ARG A 34 -14.16 16.21 -10.74
C ARG A 34 -13.51 14.89 -11.17
N ILE A 35 -14.17 14.14 -12.04
CA ILE A 35 -13.58 12.93 -12.64
C ILE A 35 -12.41 13.29 -13.55
N SER A 36 -12.59 14.29 -14.42
CA SER A 36 -11.53 14.74 -15.32
C SER A 36 -10.32 15.27 -14.55
N GLU A 37 -10.54 15.97 -13.45
CA GLU A 37 -9.48 16.51 -12.61
C GLU A 37 -8.76 15.38 -11.85
N ALA A 38 -9.51 14.42 -11.29
CA ALA A 38 -8.96 13.21 -10.68
C ALA A 38 -8.19 12.32 -11.68
N ILE A 39 -8.67 12.21 -12.92
CA ILE A 39 -7.99 11.47 -13.99
C ILE A 39 -6.76 12.25 -14.48
N SER A 40 -6.84 13.57 -14.62
CA SER A 40 -5.71 14.40 -15.08
C SER A 40 -4.57 14.45 -14.06
N GLN A 41 -4.89 14.47 -12.76
CA GLN A 41 -3.91 14.33 -11.69
C GLN A 41 -3.29 12.93 -11.65
N ALA A 42 -4.00 11.90 -12.12
CA ALA A 42 -3.48 10.54 -12.29
C ALA A 42 -2.76 10.31 -13.63
N ALA A 43 -2.84 11.26 -14.58
CA ALA A 43 -2.43 11.08 -15.98
C ALA A 43 -1.41 12.11 -16.48
N GLN A 44 -0.49 12.57 -15.62
CA GLN A 44 0.80 13.07 -16.12
C GLN A 44 1.66 11.87 -16.55
N ILE A 45 1.35 11.34 -17.73
CA ILE A 45 2.07 10.27 -18.41
C ILE A 45 2.72 10.87 -19.65
N THR A 46 4.04 11.01 -19.62
CA THR A 46 4.86 11.29 -20.80
C THR A 46 4.83 10.09 -21.75
N VAL A 47 4.30 10.30 -22.95
CA VAL A 47 4.22 9.27 -24.01
C VAL A 47 5.56 9.15 -24.71
N GLY A 48 6.33 8.11 -24.36
CA GLY A 48 7.56 7.71 -25.06
C GLY A 48 7.28 6.90 -26.34
N ARG A 49 8.17 7.00 -27.33
CA ARG A 49 8.06 6.43 -28.69
C ARG A 49 8.14 4.89 -28.81
N ARG A 50 8.14 4.13 -27.71
CA ARG A 50 8.25 2.66 -27.73
C ARG A 50 7.02 2.04 -27.05
N GLY A 51 5.96 1.85 -27.84
CA GLY A 51 4.63 1.52 -27.35
C GLY A 51 4.50 0.27 -26.46
N VAL A 52 3.47 0.34 -25.60
CA VAL A 52 2.76 -0.76 -24.92
C VAL A 52 3.52 -1.55 -23.84
N ASP A 53 4.01 -0.86 -22.81
CA ASP A 53 4.34 -1.49 -21.50
C ASP A 53 3.34 -1.13 -20.37
N ILE A 54 2.32 -0.32 -20.68
CA ILE A 54 1.55 0.42 -19.67
C ILE A 54 0.45 -0.42 -18.98
N LYS A 55 0.10 -1.62 -19.46
CA LYS A 55 -1.04 -2.37 -18.89
C LYS A 55 -0.72 -3.21 -17.65
N LEU A 56 0.54 -3.59 -17.44
CA LEU A 56 0.93 -4.40 -16.27
C LEU A 56 1.35 -3.52 -15.09
N ALA A 57 2.18 -2.51 -15.34
CA ALA A 57 2.59 -1.53 -14.34
C ALA A 57 1.39 -0.80 -13.70
N GLN A 58 0.34 -0.50 -14.47
CA GLN A 58 -0.88 0.17 -13.96
C GLN A 58 -1.75 -0.68 -13.02
N ARG A 59 -1.76 -2.01 -13.17
CA ARG A 59 -2.52 -2.89 -12.24
C ARG A 59 -1.78 -3.11 -10.93
N ILE A 60 -0.46 -3.27 -11.01
CA ILE A 60 0.42 -3.39 -9.85
C ILE A 60 0.42 -2.08 -9.06
N THR A 61 0.47 -0.93 -9.76
CA THR A 61 0.24 0.36 -9.11
C THR A 61 -1.18 0.48 -8.59
N ALA A 62 -2.27 0.17 -9.27
CA ALA A 62 -3.62 0.44 -8.73
C ALA A 62 -3.96 -0.24 -7.37
N VAL A 63 -3.44 -1.45 -7.11
CA VAL A 63 -3.64 -2.14 -5.82
C VAL A 63 -2.64 -1.68 -4.77
N ASN A 64 -1.36 -1.49 -5.14
CA ASN A 64 -0.36 -0.92 -4.23
C ASN A 64 -0.66 0.54 -3.93
N THR A 65 -0.86 1.41 -4.92
CA THR A 65 -1.22 2.84 -4.80
C THR A 65 -2.45 3.11 -3.94
N ARG A 66 -3.43 2.22 -3.79
CA ARG A 66 -4.48 2.50 -2.79
C ARG A 66 -3.97 2.35 -1.37
N VAL A 67 -3.11 1.37 -1.11
CA VAL A 67 -2.48 1.17 0.20
C VAL A 67 -1.36 2.19 0.41
N THR A 68 -0.49 2.41 -0.58
CA THR A 68 0.62 3.37 -0.54
C THR A 68 0.19 4.82 -0.70
N ALA A 69 -0.87 5.19 -1.41
CA ALA A 69 -1.33 6.60 -1.47
C ALA A 69 -2.04 7.01 -0.17
N VAL A 70 -2.81 6.11 0.45
CA VAL A 70 -3.38 6.36 1.78
C VAL A 70 -2.26 6.45 2.83
N GLN A 71 -1.25 5.58 2.75
CA GLN A 71 -0.06 5.64 3.60
C GLN A 71 0.79 6.90 3.34
N ALA A 72 1.03 7.28 2.09
CA ALA A 72 1.83 8.44 1.71
C ALA A 72 1.18 9.76 2.17
N MET A 73 -0.15 9.85 2.10
CA MET A 73 -0.88 11.03 2.57
C MET A 73 -0.84 11.18 4.10
N GLN A 74 -0.86 10.07 4.85
CA GLN A 74 -0.74 10.09 6.32
C GLN A 74 0.71 10.32 6.79
N ILE A 75 1.70 9.81 6.05
CA ILE A 75 3.11 10.03 6.35
C ILE A 75 3.49 11.51 6.13
N GLN A 76 2.99 12.14 5.06
CA GLN A 76 3.23 13.57 4.78
C GLN A 76 2.68 14.52 5.85
N THR A 77 1.57 14.16 6.51
CA THR A 77 1.01 14.99 7.60
C THR A 77 1.75 14.84 8.92
N ARG A 78 2.46 13.73 9.14
CA ARG A 78 3.21 13.46 10.39
C ARG A 78 4.67 13.91 10.36
N THR A 79 5.29 13.98 9.19
CA THR A 79 6.72 14.31 9.05
C THR A 79 7.03 15.80 9.24
N ALA A 80 6.05 16.71 9.09
CA ALA A 80 6.26 18.16 9.27
C ALA A 80 6.62 18.58 10.71
N HIS A 81 6.37 17.74 11.72
CA HIS A 81 6.68 18.03 13.13
C HIS A 81 8.02 17.44 13.63
N ARG A 82 8.87 16.89 12.75
CA ARG A 82 9.89 15.91 13.11
C ARG A 82 11.35 16.40 13.05
N LEU A 83 11.66 17.59 13.57
CA LEU A 83 13.01 18.14 13.53
C LEU A 83 13.47 18.63 14.91
N LYS A 84 13.84 17.73 15.84
CA LYS A 84 14.75 18.01 16.98
C LYS A 84 15.11 16.82 17.89
N HIS A 85 15.24 15.59 17.37
CA HIS A 85 15.64 14.45 18.21
C HIS A 85 16.93 13.77 17.75
N SER A 86 17.89 13.82 18.69
CA SER A 86 19.10 13.02 18.93
C SER A 86 19.54 12.06 17.82
N ASP A 87 20.77 12.23 17.35
CA ASP A 87 21.48 11.32 16.42
C ASP A 87 21.87 9.97 17.04
N GLN A 88 21.36 9.62 18.22
CA GLN A 88 21.68 8.34 18.85
C GLN A 88 20.82 7.21 18.25
N THR A 89 21.48 6.31 17.52
CA THR A 89 20.92 5.01 17.14
C THR A 89 20.53 4.25 18.39
N ALA A 90 19.25 3.87 18.52
CA ALA A 90 18.78 3.07 19.64
C ALA A 90 19.40 1.67 19.58
N THR A 91 20.05 1.24 20.68
CA THR A 91 20.66 -0.09 20.81
C THR A 91 19.73 -1.15 21.42
N LYS A 92 18.53 -0.73 21.86
CA LYS A 92 17.51 -1.59 22.44
C LYS A 92 16.18 -1.37 21.72
N VAL A 93 15.40 -2.45 21.55
CA VAL A 93 14.03 -2.38 21.05
C VAL A 93 13.19 -1.51 22.01
N PRO A 94 12.54 -0.44 21.54
CA PRO A 94 11.72 0.42 22.39
C PRO A 94 10.58 -0.36 23.04
N ASP A 95 10.29 -0.09 24.31
CA ASP A 95 9.21 -0.78 25.04
C ASP A 95 7.84 -0.53 24.39
N GLU A 96 7.63 0.67 23.80
CA GLU A 96 6.44 1.01 23.00
C GLU A 96 6.23 0.02 21.83
N LEU A 97 7.32 -0.33 21.14
CA LEU A 97 7.28 -1.28 20.02
C LEU A 97 6.93 -2.70 20.51
N LEU A 98 7.46 -3.11 21.65
CA LEU A 98 7.15 -4.41 22.27
C LEU A 98 5.68 -4.51 22.71
N VAL A 99 5.10 -3.41 23.20
CA VAL A 99 3.67 -3.34 23.54
C VAL A 99 2.81 -3.53 22.29
N LEU A 100 3.11 -2.84 21.18
CA LEU A 100 2.38 -3.01 19.93
C LEU A 100 2.53 -4.41 19.33
N ALA A 101 3.73 -4.99 19.40
CA ALA A 101 3.99 -6.36 18.98
C ALA A 101 3.12 -7.37 19.77
N SER A 102 3.05 -7.19 21.09
CA SER A 102 2.17 -7.99 21.97
C SER A 102 0.68 -7.82 21.59
N GLN A 103 0.23 -6.59 21.37
CA GLN A 103 -1.15 -6.31 20.92
C GLN A 103 -1.47 -7.00 19.58
N TYR A 104 -0.54 -6.97 18.63
CA TYR A 104 -0.71 -7.64 17.34
C TYR A 104 -0.84 -9.16 17.51
N CYS A 105 0.01 -9.76 18.33
CA CYS A 105 -0.02 -11.20 18.62
C CYS A 105 -1.29 -11.63 19.35
N GLY A 106 -1.77 -10.81 20.28
CA GLY A 106 -2.98 -11.05 21.08
C GLY A 106 -4.29 -10.63 20.43
N LEU A 107 -4.28 -10.19 19.16
CA LEU A 107 -5.46 -9.63 18.52
C LEU A 107 -6.54 -10.69 18.23
N GLN A 108 -7.59 -10.72 19.06
CA GLN A 108 -8.75 -11.60 18.92
C GLN A 108 -9.99 -10.79 18.46
N ILE A 109 -10.13 -10.61 17.15
CA ILE A 109 -11.31 -9.98 16.54
C ILE A 109 -11.97 -11.00 15.61
N ALA A 110 -13.28 -11.25 15.80
CA ALA A 110 -14.02 -12.24 15.04
C ALA A 110 -14.22 -11.81 13.57
N ASP A 111 -14.65 -10.57 13.35
CA ASP A 111 -14.83 -10.03 12.01
C ASP A 111 -13.48 -9.94 11.27
N TYR A 112 -13.39 -10.64 10.15
CA TYR A 112 -12.15 -10.74 9.36
C TYR A 112 -11.65 -9.37 8.90
N ARG A 113 -12.57 -8.53 8.39
CA ARG A 113 -12.22 -7.23 7.82
C ARG A 113 -11.67 -6.28 8.89
N THR A 114 -12.37 -6.20 10.02
CA THR A 114 -11.95 -5.40 11.18
C THR A 114 -10.62 -5.90 11.74
N ARG A 115 -10.43 -7.21 11.85
CA ARG A 115 -9.16 -7.83 12.27
C ARG A 115 -8.03 -7.44 11.32
N LEU A 116 -8.22 -7.54 10.02
CA LEU A 116 -7.22 -7.19 9.02
C LEU A 116 -6.88 -5.70 9.07
N HIS A 117 -7.87 -4.82 9.16
CA HIS A 117 -7.64 -3.38 9.33
C HIS A 117 -6.82 -3.07 10.58
N ARG A 118 -7.14 -3.68 11.72
CA ARG A 118 -6.38 -3.46 12.95
C ARG A 118 -4.95 -4.02 12.87
N LYS A 119 -4.74 -5.18 12.23
CA LYS A 119 -3.39 -5.71 11.95
C LYS A 119 -2.56 -4.75 11.09
N ASN A 120 -3.16 -4.17 10.06
CA ASN A 120 -2.51 -3.20 9.20
C ASN A 120 -2.14 -1.91 9.94
N ALA A 121 -3.04 -1.42 10.80
CA ALA A 121 -2.78 -0.24 11.62
C ALA A 121 -1.60 -0.49 12.59
N LEU A 122 -1.59 -1.63 13.29
CA LEU A 122 -0.49 -1.99 14.18
C LEU A 122 0.83 -2.13 13.43
N ALA A 123 0.84 -2.76 12.24
CA ALA A 123 2.04 -2.85 11.41
C ALA A 123 2.60 -1.47 11.06
N LEU A 124 1.74 -0.53 10.70
CA LEU A 124 2.12 0.85 10.37
C LEU A 124 2.70 1.57 11.59
N GLU A 125 2.01 1.53 12.73
CA GLU A 125 2.46 2.13 13.99
C GLU A 125 3.83 1.57 14.41
N MET A 126 4.02 0.25 14.30
CA MET A 126 5.31 -0.39 14.59
C MET A 126 6.43 0.07 13.64
N GLY A 127 6.17 0.11 12.33
CA GLY A 127 7.13 0.60 11.34
C GLY A 127 7.50 2.07 11.56
N GLU A 128 6.51 2.92 11.90
CA GLU A 128 6.74 4.33 12.23
C GLU A 128 7.67 4.50 13.44
N ILE A 129 7.51 3.68 14.49
CA ILE A 129 8.40 3.69 15.66
C ILE A 129 9.82 3.34 15.23
N VAL A 130 10.01 2.26 14.48
CA VAL A 130 11.33 1.81 13.99
C VAL A 130 12.04 2.93 13.22
N VAL A 131 11.32 3.57 12.31
CA VAL A 131 11.85 4.71 11.53
C VAL A 131 12.13 5.91 12.44
N ARG A 132 11.23 6.23 13.39
CA ARG A 132 11.33 7.40 14.28
C ARG A 132 12.48 7.30 15.26
N SER A 133 12.68 6.14 15.86
CA SER A 133 13.76 5.92 16.82
C SER A 133 15.09 5.61 16.14
N ARG A 134 15.14 5.60 14.79
CA ARG A 134 16.30 5.14 14.00
C ARG A 134 16.84 3.82 14.55
N LEU A 135 15.94 2.89 14.85
CA LEU A 135 16.30 1.61 15.44
C LEU A 135 17.17 0.84 14.45
N ASP A 136 18.22 0.19 14.95
CA ASP A 136 18.95 -0.78 14.15
C ASP A 136 18.02 -1.94 13.77
N ARG A 137 17.73 -2.05 12.48
CA ARG A 137 16.80 -3.04 11.92
C ARG A 137 17.35 -4.47 12.06
N ALA A 138 18.67 -4.65 12.19
CA ALA A 138 19.26 -5.95 12.47
C ALA A 138 18.85 -6.49 13.84
N LEU A 139 18.65 -5.60 14.83
CA LEU A 139 18.15 -5.97 16.15
C LEU A 139 16.78 -6.64 16.05
N LEU A 140 15.86 -6.11 15.23
CA LEU A 140 14.53 -6.70 15.04
C LEU A 140 14.58 -8.11 14.46
N SER A 141 15.44 -8.34 13.45
CA SER A 141 15.60 -9.66 12.85
C SER A 141 16.22 -10.68 13.82
N SER A 142 17.17 -10.25 14.66
CA SER A 142 17.85 -11.12 15.63
C SER A 142 16.92 -11.77 16.67
N HIS A 143 15.78 -11.14 16.98
CA HIS A 143 14.82 -11.66 17.95
C HIS A 143 14.01 -12.87 17.43
N LYS A 144 13.96 -13.11 16.11
CA LYS A 144 13.16 -14.17 15.48
C LYS A 144 11.69 -14.18 15.93
N ASP A 145 11.13 -12.99 16.17
CA ASP A 145 9.73 -12.76 16.53
C ASP A 145 8.96 -12.21 15.32
N GLU A 146 7.84 -12.84 14.97
CA GLU A 146 7.08 -12.49 13.76
C GLU A 146 6.47 -11.08 13.80
N ALA A 147 6.16 -10.54 14.98
CA ALA A 147 5.65 -9.18 15.11
C ALA A 147 6.78 -8.14 14.95
N LEU A 148 7.99 -8.47 15.39
CA LEU A 148 9.17 -7.64 15.12
C LEU A 148 9.62 -7.73 13.66
N ALA A 149 9.49 -8.88 13.00
CA ALA A 149 9.66 -8.98 11.54
C ALA A 149 8.59 -8.17 10.78
N LEU A 150 7.37 -8.10 11.30
CA LEU A 150 6.33 -7.22 10.77
C LEU A 150 6.72 -5.73 10.91
N ALA A 151 7.32 -5.34 12.03
CA ALA A 151 7.84 -3.98 12.21
C ALA A 151 9.00 -3.67 11.25
N LEU A 152 9.93 -4.62 11.07
CA LEU A 152 11.03 -4.54 10.10
C LEU A 152 10.49 -4.31 8.69
N THR A 153 9.60 -5.18 8.21
CA THR A 153 9.04 -5.07 6.85
C THR A 153 8.24 -3.79 6.65
N ALA A 154 7.48 -3.35 7.65
CA ALA A 154 6.77 -2.07 7.60
C ALA A 154 7.74 -0.88 7.51
N ALA A 155 8.85 -0.91 8.25
CA ALA A 155 9.88 0.12 8.18
C ALA A 155 10.63 0.11 6.83
N THR A 156 10.91 -1.07 6.27
CA THR A 156 11.50 -1.22 4.94
C THR A 156 10.57 -0.68 3.86
N ILE A 157 9.27 -0.95 3.93
CA ILE A 157 8.30 -0.39 2.98
C ILE A 157 8.24 1.14 3.07
N ALA A 158 8.35 1.70 4.28
CA ALA A 158 8.25 3.14 4.50
C ALA A 158 9.53 3.91 4.15
N GLU A 159 10.70 3.34 4.43
CA GLU A 159 12.01 3.92 4.18
C GLU A 159 12.99 2.78 3.82
N PRO A 160 13.01 2.34 2.55
CA PRO A 160 13.78 1.17 2.14
C PRO A 160 15.29 1.48 2.16
N ARG A 161 16.09 0.51 2.59
CA ARG A 161 17.56 0.59 2.67
C ARG A 161 18.18 -0.67 2.08
N ALA A 162 19.35 -0.57 1.45
CA ALA A 162 20.06 -1.73 0.91
C ALA A 162 20.32 -2.81 1.97
N ALA A 163 20.68 -2.40 3.20
CA ALA A 163 20.90 -3.31 4.32
C ALA A 163 19.64 -4.05 4.80
N ASP A 164 18.43 -3.63 4.38
CA ASP A 164 17.21 -4.35 4.71
C ASP A 164 17.06 -5.66 3.93
N PHE A 165 17.73 -5.78 2.77
CA PHE A 165 17.56 -6.92 1.87
C PHE A 165 17.81 -8.24 2.59
N ASP A 166 18.99 -8.39 3.19
CA ASP A 166 19.36 -9.61 3.92
C ASP A 166 18.45 -9.86 5.12
N LEU A 167 18.02 -8.78 5.80
CA LEU A 167 17.15 -8.88 6.98
C LEU A 167 15.74 -9.36 6.63
N VAL A 168 15.16 -8.83 5.54
CA VAL A 168 13.83 -9.22 5.04
C VAL A 168 13.88 -10.63 4.47
N LEU A 169 14.95 -10.98 3.75
CA LEU A 169 15.14 -12.30 3.20
C LEU A 169 15.31 -13.35 4.31
N ASP A 170 16.11 -13.07 5.34
CA ASP A 170 16.21 -13.92 6.52
C ASP A 170 14.84 -14.11 7.20
N ALA A 171 14.07 -13.02 7.39
CA ALA A 171 12.73 -13.08 7.97
C ALA A 171 11.79 -14.03 7.21
N SER A 172 11.94 -14.13 5.88
CA SER A 172 11.14 -15.01 5.03
C SER A 172 11.31 -16.50 5.34
N THR A 173 12.46 -16.90 5.91
CA THR A 173 12.79 -18.32 6.16
C THR A 173 12.07 -18.91 7.37
N TRP A 174 11.62 -18.07 8.31
CA TRP A 174 11.05 -18.52 9.58
C TRP A 174 9.66 -17.96 9.88
N CYS A 175 9.19 -16.92 9.17
CA CYS A 175 7.84 -16.37 9.34
C CYS A 175 6.76 -17.28 8.74
N LYS A 176 5.80 -17.70 9.57
CA LYS A 176 4.68 -18.60 9.23
C LYS A 176 3.35 -17.87 9.11
N ARG A 177 3.11 -16.81 9.89
CA ARG A 177 1.84 -16.06 9.83
C ARG A 177 1.61 -15.44 8.45
N LEU A 178 0.47 -15.77 7.85
CA LEU A 178 0.10 -15.31 6.49
C LEU A 178 0.18 -13.78 6.32
N HIS A 179 -0.29 -13.01 7.30
CA HIS A 179 -0.21 -11.55 7.26
C HIS A 179 1.24 -11.03 7.26
N VAL A 180 2.16 -11.70 7.95
CA VAL A 180 3.58 -11.32 7.97
C VAL A 180 4.24 -11.69 6.64
N ARG A 181 3.96 -12.89 6.11
CA ARG A 181 4.42 -13.31 4.77
C ARG A 181 4.01 -12.31 3.69
N TYR A 182 2.76 -11.85 3.71
CA TYR A 182 2.29 -10.79 2.80
C TYR A 182 3.14 -9.52 2.86
N ARG A 183 3.52 -9.10 4.07
CA ARG A 183 4.34 -7.90 4.27
C ARG A 183 5.80 -8.10 3.88
N ILE A 184 6.33 -9.31 4.06
CA ILE A 184 7.67 -9.68 3.57
C ILE A 184 7.70 -9.60 2.04
N VAL A 185 6.75 -10.24 1.35
CA VAL A 185 6.71 -10.18 -0.13
C VAL A 185 6.61 -8.73 -0.61
N LEU A 186 5.75 -7.91 0.00
CA LEU A 186 5.67 -6.49 -0.34
C LEU A 186 6.98 -5.73 -0.10
N ALA A 187 7.66 -5.98 1.01
CA ALA A 187 8.96 -5.36 1.29
C ALA A 187 10.01 -5.76 0.24
N ILE A 188 10.01 -7.03 -0.19
CA ILE A 188 10.85 -7.51 -1.29
C ILE A 188 10.52 -6.77 -2.59
N SER A 189 9.23 -6.64 -2.96
CA SER A 189 8.84 -5.90 -4.16
C SER A 189 9.31 -4.44 -4.13
N VAL A 190 9.24 -3.78 -2.96
CA VAL A 190 9.74 -2.41 -2.79
C VAL A 190 11.26 -2.37 -3.00
N LEU A 191 12.01 -3.27 -2.37
CA LEU A 191 13.47 -3.32 -2.52
C LEU A 191 13.91 -3.54 -3.97
N ILE A 192 13.20 -4.38 -4.73
CA ILE A 192 13.47 -4.61 -6.16
C ILE A 192 13.22 -3.32 -6.96
N ASN A 193 12.04 -2.71 -6.82
CA ASN A 193 11.67 -1.48 -7.55
C ASN A 193 12.64 -0.32 -7.29
N GLU A 194 13.19 -0.24 -6.06
CA GLU A 194 14.14 0.81 -5.68
C GLU A 194 15.59 0.47 -6.08
N GLY A 195 15.83 -0.68 -6.73
CA GLY A 195 17.18 -1.11 -7.13
C GLY A 195 18.09 -1.42 -5.94
N LEU A 196 17.51 -1.78 -4.79
CA LEU A 196 18.22 -2.04 -3.53
C LEU A 196 18.53 -3.52 -3.31
N THR A 197 18.25 -4.38 -4.29
CA THR A 197 18.60 -5.80 -4.27
C THR A 197 19.92 -6.07 -5.01
N PRO A 198 20.85 -6.87 -4.46
CA PRO A 198 22.09 -7.23 -5.14
C PRO A 198 21.83 -8.00 -6.44
N PRO A 199 22.46 -7.68 -7.60
CA PRO A 199 22.26 -8.34 -8.91
C PRO A 199 22.58 -9.84 -8.99
N SER A 200 23.00 -10.48 -7.90
CA SER A 200 23.21 -11.93 -7.82
C SER A 200 22.12 -12.67 -7.02
N SER A 201 21.23 -11.96 -6.33
CA SER A 201 20.27 -12.54 -5.39
C SER A 201 18.94 -13.02 -6.01
N GLY A 202 18.80 -13.05 -7.34
CA GLY A 202 17.57 -13.49 -8.01
C GLY A 202 17.12 -14.90 -7.59
N GLY A 203 18.06 -15.84 -7.47
CA GLY A 203 17.77 -17.20 -7.00
C GLY A 203 17.28 -17.26 -5.55
N GLU A 204 17.86 -16.46 -4.66
CA GLU A 204 17.47 -16.38 -3.25
C GLU A 204 16.05 -15.82 -3.10
N ILE A 205 15.74 -14.75 -3.84
CA ILE A 205 14.39 -14.15 -3.86
C ILE A 205 13.39 -15.18 -4.40
N GLN A 206 13.72 -15.88 -5.50
CA GLN A 206 12.84 -16.89 -6.08
C GLN A 206 12.57 -18.05 -5.11
N GLN A 207 13.59 -18.48 -4.36
CA GLN A 207 13.44 -19.48 -3.31
C GLN A 207 12.52 -18.98 -2.20
N ALA A 208 12.75 -17.79 -1.67
CA ALA A 208 11.92 -17.18 -0.62
C ALA A 208 10.45 -17.04 -1.06
N LEU A 209 10.20 -16.55 -2.28
CA LEU A 209 8.86 -16.43 -2.85
C LEU A 209 8.18 -17.79 -3.04
N THR A 210 8.94 -18.83 -3.40
CA THR A 210 8.42 -20.20 -3.53
C THR A 210 8.02 -20.76 -2.16
N THR A 211 8.88 -20.66 -1.15
CA THR A 211 8.54 -21.04 0.23
C THR A 211 7.34 -20.25 0.76
N MET A 212 7.24 -18.96 0.43
CA MET A 212 6.09 -18.14 0.82
C MET A 212 4.79 -18.45 0.05
N SER A 213 4.86 -19.19 -1.05
CA SER A 213 3.65 -19.64 -1.77
C SER A 213 2.98 -20.87 -1.12
N GLU A 214 3.71 -21.62 -0.30
CA GLU A 214 3.19 -22.83 0.34
C GLU A 214 2.07 -22.49 1.34
N GLY A 215 0.84 -22.94 1.10
CA GLY A 215 -0.32 -22.59 1.93
C GLY A 215 -0.69 -21.10 1.89
N ALA A 216 -0.27 -20.36 0.87
CA ALA A 216 -0.70 -19.00 0.63
C ALA A 216 -2.16 -18.95 0.15
N ASP A 217 -2.86 -17.86 0.48
CA ASP A 217 -4.17 -17.56 -0.09
C ASP A 217 -4.02 -16.90 -1.49
N GLN A 218 -5.11 -16.84 -2.25
CA GLN A 218 -5.08 -16.25 -3.60
C GLN A 218 -4.53 -14.81 -3.62
N PRO A 219 -4.88 -13.92 -2.66
CA PRO A 219 -4.26 -12.59 -2.58
C PRO A 219 -2.73 -12.61 -2.47
N LEU A 220 -2.16 -13.48 -1.61
CA LEU A 220 -0.71 -13.59 -1.48
C LEU A 220 -0.07 -14.19 -2.74
N ILE A 221 -0.69 -15.21 -3.35
CA ILE A 221 -0.23 -15.78 -4.62
C ILE A 221 -0.15 -14.71 -5.71
N ASN A 222 -1.17 -13.86 -5.83
CA ASN A 222 -1.18 -12.80 -6.84
C ASN A 222 0.03 -11.86 -6.67
N ILE A 223 0.36 -11.45 -5.44
CA ILE A 223 1.50 -10.56 -5.18
C ILE A 223 2.83 -11.26 -5.42
N ILE A 224 2.93 -12.55 -5.09
CA ILE A 224 4.12 -13.35 -5.42
C ILE A 224 4.31 -13.38 -6.94
N THR A 225 3.25 -13.62 -7.72
CA THR A 225 3.30 -13.59 -9.18
C THR A 225 3.71 -12.23 -9.70
N ASP A 226 3.12 -11.15 -9.19
CA ASP A 226 3.46 -9.78 -9.58
C ASP A 226 4.91 -9.44 -9.26
N THR A 227 5.42 -9.90 -8.10
CA THR A 227 6.81 -9.69 -7.69
C THR A 227 7.79 -10.46 -8.58
N LYS A 228 7.44 -11.69 -8.98
CA LYS A 228 8.24 -12.46 -9.94
C LYS A 228 8.29 -11.77 -11.31
N ALA A 229 7.16 -11.29 -11.80
CA ALA A 229 7.10 -10.54 -13.06
C ALA A 229 7.95 -9.27 -13.03
N LEU A 230 8.03 -8.59 -11.87
CA LEU A 230 8.91 -7.43 -11.69
C LEU A 230 10.39 -7.81 -11.83
N MET A 231 10.81 -8.92 -11.22
CA MET A 231 12.18 -9.43 -11.33
C MET A 231 12.57 -9.67 -12.80
N ASP A 232 11.66 -10.25 -13.59
CA ASP A 232 11.88 -10.54 -15.01
C ASP A 232 11.99 -9.26 -15.86
N SER A 233 11.40 -8.15 -15.41
CA SER A 233 11.33 -6.89 -16.18
C SER A 233 12.48 -5.92 -15.91
N ASP A 234 12.93 -5.79 -14.66
CA ASP A 234 13.90 -4.76 -14.26
C ASP A 234 15.35 -5.17 -14.53
N CYS A 235 15.58 -6.44 -14.83
CA CYS A 235 16.91 -6.99 -14.86
C CYS A 235 16.92 -8.19 -15.79
N GLY A 236 17.83 -8.19 -16.76
CA GLY A 236 18.25 -9.42 -17.40
C GLY A 236 19.04 -10.28 -16.40
N TRP A 237 18.34 -10.85 -15.41
CA TRP A 237 18.83 -11.91 -14.53
C TRP A 237 18.97 -13.23 -15.30
#